data_AF-A0A7Y6Y1I3-F1
#
_entry.id   AF-A0A7Y6Y1I3-F1
#
_cell.length_a   1.000
_cell.length_b   1.000
_cell.length_c   1.000
_cell.angle_alpha   90.00
_cell.angle_beta   90.00
_cell.angle_gamma   90.00
#
_symmetry.space_group_name_H-M   'P 1'
#
loop_
_entity.id
_entity.type
_entity.pdbx_description
1 polymer ?
#
loop_
_entity_poly.entity_id
_entity_poly.type
_entity_poly.pdbx_seq_one_letter_code
_entity_poly.pdbx_strand_id
1 'polypeptide(L)'
;MKETVEAPPVGGLSNKARTYALVVLTIVYAFNFIDRQILVILQEAIKNDLGLSDTQLGLLSGISFALLYTILGLPIAQLADRYNRRNIIAVSLTVWSAMTVLSGMAQNFVQLLLA
;
A
#
# COMPACT_ATOMS: atom_id res chain seq x y z
N MET A 1 9.91 37.89 -31.70
CA MET A 1 8.64 37.17 -31.90
C MET A 1 8.73 35.88 -31.09
N LYS A 2 8.21 35.87 -29.85
CA LYS A 2 8.19 34.70 -28.97
C LYS A 2 6.78 34.11 -29.07
N GLU A 3 6.64 32.97 -29.74
CA GLU A 3 5.41 32.20 -29.73
C GLU A 3 5.21 31.67 -28.31
N THR A 4 4.21 32.19 -27.60
CA THR A 4 3.71 31.57 -26.38
C THR A 4 2.98 30.31 -26.80
N VAL A 5 3.67 29.17 -26.72
CA VAL A 5 3.06 27.84 -26.84
C VAL A 5 2.03 27.72 -25.72
N GLU A 6 0.78 28.03 -26.06
CA GLU A 6 -0.36 27.89 -25.18
C GLU A 6 -0.55 26.39 -24.91
N ALA A 7 -0.33 25.98 -23.65
CA ALA A 7 -0.51 24.59 -23.26
C ALA A 7 -1.95 24.17 -23.59
N PRO A 8 -2.18 22.95 -24.13
CA PRO A 8 -3.51 22.52 -24.52
C PRO A 8 -4.47 22.62 -23.32
N PRO A 9 -5.73 23.02 -23.54
CA PRO A 9 -6.70 23.17 -22.46
C PRO A 9 -6.83 21.83 -21.74
N VAL A 10 -6.42 21.79 -20.48
CA VAL A 10 -6.62 20.63 -19.62
C VAL A 10 -8.13 20.47 -19.48
N GLY A 11 -8.71 19.55 -20.25
CA GLY A 11 -10.15 19.29 -20.26
C GLY A 11 -10.66 19.21 -18.82
N GLY A 12 -11.52 20.15 -18.45
CA GLY A 12 -11.93 20.36 -17.07
C GLY A 12 -12.69 19.15 -16.55
N LEU A 13 -12.00 18.24 -15.87
CA LEU A 13 -12.65 17.21 -15.06
C LEU A 13 -13.63 17.91 -14.12
N SER A 14 -14.91 17.51 -14.17
CA SER A 14 -15.96 18.04 -13.29
C SER A 14 -15.45 18.10 -11.85
N ASN A 15 -15.66 19.22 -11.15
CA ASN A 15 -15.24 19.38 -9.75
C ASN A 15 -15.69 18.19 -8.88
N LYS A 16 -16.86 17.61 -9.17
CA LYS A 16 -17.37 16.41 -8.50
C LYS A 16 -16.47 15.18 -8.68
N ALA A 17 -15.94 14.95 -9.89
CA ALA A 17 -15.04 13.83 -10.17
C ALA A 17 -13.68 14.00 -9.49
N ARG A 18 -13.16 15.23 -9.42
CA ARG A 18 -11.93 15.57 -8.68
C ARG A 18 -12.10 15.35 -7.18
N THR A 19 -13.16 15.87 -6.58
CA THR A 19 -13.45 15.66 -5.15
C THR A 19 -13.65 14.18 -4.85
N TYR A 20 -14.36 13.44 -5.71
CA TYR A 20 -14.53 11.99 -5.55
C TYR A 20 -13.17 11.26 -5.56
N ALA A 21 -12.31 11.53 -6.55
CA ALA A 21 -10.99 10.91 -6.61
C ALA A 21 -10.13 11.24 -5.39
N LEU A 22 -10.16 12.49 -4.92
CA LEU A 22 -9.45 12.90 -3.70
C LEU A 22 -9.96 12.13 -2.47
N VAL A 23 -11.28 12.06 -2.27
CA VAL A 23 -11.87 11.32 -1.14
C VAL A 23 -11.47 9.84 -1.18
N VAL A 24 -11.55 9.21 -2.36
CA VAL A 24 -11.13 7.82 -2.52
C VAL A 24 -9.65 7.66 -2.20
N LEU A 25 -8.77 8.50 -2.74
CA LEU A 25 -7.33 8.45 -2.46
C LEU A 25 -7.02 8.67 -0.99
N THR A 26 -7.72 9.59 -0.32
CA THR A 26 -7.58 9.82 1.13
C THR A 26 -7.98 8.59 1.93
N ILE A 27 -9.10 7.94 1.59
CA ILE A 27 -9.54 6.71 2.26
C ILE A 27 -8.52 5.59 2.04
N VAL A 28 -8.06 5.38 0.80
CA VAL A 28 -7.03 4.37 0.49
C VAL A 28 -5.75 4.62 1.28
N TYR A 29 -5.33 5.89 1.38
CA TYR A 29 -4.15 6.25 2.17
C TYR A 29 -4.36 6.03 3.67
N ALA A 30 -5.56 6.32 4.19
CA ALA A 30 -5.89 6.05 5.58
C ALA A 30 -5.82 4.54 5.90
N PHE A 31 -6.38 3.69 5.03
CA PHE A 31 -6.26 2.23 5.18
C PHE A 31 -4.80 1.76 5.15
N ASN A 32 -4.01 2.26 4.19
CA ASN A 32 -2.59 1.92 4.12
C ASN A 32 -1.84 2.26 5.42
N PHE A 33 -2.20 3.38 6.06
CA PHE A 33 -1.61 3.77 7.34
C PHE A 33 -2.09 2.89 8.50
N ILE A 34 -3.39 2.59 8.56
CA ILE A 34 -3.98 1.73 9.60
C ILE A 34 -3.37 0.33 9.57
N ASP A 35 -3.24 -0.27 8.39
CA ASP A 35 -2.68 -1.62 8.23
C ASP A 35 -1.23 -1.68 8.77
N ARG A 36 -0.45 -0.62 8.51
CA ARG A 36 0.92 -0.50 9.03
C ARG A 36 0.95 -0.36 10.54
N GLN A 37 -0.04 0.29 11.12
CA GLN A 37 -0.13 0.52 12.56
C GLN A 37 -0.64 -0.70 13.32
N ILE A 38 -1.52 -1.51 12.72
CA ILE A 38 -2.06 -2.75 13.30
C ILE A 38 -0.93 -3.70 13.70
N LEU A 39 0.06 -3.93 12.84
CA LEU A 39 1.18 -4.81 13.16
C LEU A 39 2.00 -4.28 14.35
N VAL A 40 2.22 -2.97 14.43
CA VAL A 40 2.95 -2.36 15.55
C VAL A 40 2.19 -2.52 16.87
N ILE A 41 0.86 -2.39 16.84
CA ILE A 41 0.01 -2.55 18.03
C ILE A 41 -0.05 -4.02 18.46
N LEU A 42 -0.16 -4.94 17.51
CA LEU A 42 -0.30 -6.38 17.78
C LEU A 42 1.03 -7.10 17.97
N GLN A 43 2.18 -6.45 17.72
CA GLN A 43 3.48 -7.12 17.73
C GLN A 43 3.77 -7.87 19.04
N GLU A 44 3.40 -7.31 20.20
CA GLU A 44 3.62 -7.95 21.50
C GLU A 44 2.69 -9.15 21.71
N ALA A 45 1.44 -9.04 21.29
CA ALA A 45 0.50 -10.16 21.35
C ALA A 45 0.96 -11.31 20.46
N ILE A 46 1.36 -11.01 19.21
CA ILE A 46 1.90 -11.97 18.25
C ILE A 46 3.20 -12.59 18.78
N LYS A 47 4.07 -11.79 19.42
CA LYS A 47 5.31 -12.29 20.05
C LYS A 47 5.01 -13.37 21.09
N ASN A 48 4.04 -13.10 21.95
CA ASN A 48 3.69 -13.99 23.05
C ASN A 48 2.95 -15.24 22.56
N ASP A 49 2.10 -15.11 21.54
CA ASP A 49 1.31 -16.21 21.00
C ASP A 49 2.15 -17.17 20.14
N LEU A 50 3.09 -16.63 19.35
CA LEU A 50 3.97 -17.41 18.45
C LEU A 50 5.37 -17.68 19.04
N GLY A 51 5.67 -17.19 20.24
CA GLY A 51 6.97 -17.38 20.90
C GLY A 51 8.14 -16.74 20.15
N LEU A 52 7.94 -15.59 19.51
CA LEU A 52 8.92 -14.95 18.64
C LEU A 52 10.00 -14.17 19.41
N SER A 53 11.19 -14.06 18.83
CA SER A 53 12.25 -13.20 19.34
C SER A 53 12.09 -11.75 18.87
N ASP A 54 12.66 -10.79 19.61
CA ASP A 54 12.65 -9.37 19.22
C ASP A 54 13.33 -9.13 17.87
N THR A 55 14.32 -9.96 17.51
CA THR A 55 14.96 -9.94 16.19
C THR A 55 14.00 -10.32 15.07
N GLN A 56 13.13 -11.32 15.28
CA GLN A 56 12.13 -11.75 14.32
C GLN A 56 11.07 -10.67 14.09
N LEU A 57 10.65 -9.97 15.14
CA LEU A 57 9.73 -8.83 15.02
C LEU A 57 10.34 -7.65 14.27
N GLY A 58 11.62 -7.35 14.52
CA GLY A 58 12.35 -6.30 13.80
C GLY A 58 12.52 -6.64 12.30
N LEU A 59 12.76 -7.91 11.98
CA LEU A 59 12.77 -8.40 10.59
C LEU A 59 11.41 -8.23 9.93
N LEU A 60 10.33 -8.63 10.61
CA LEU A 60 8.96 -8.57 10.12
C LEU A 60 8.51 -7.14 9.82
N SER A 61 8.72 -6.21 10.76
CA SER A 61 8.24 -4.82 10.65
C SER A 61 9.15 -3.90 9.83
N GLY A 62 10.46 -4.19 9.80
CA GLY A 62 11.45 -3.35 9.15
C GLY A 62 11.88 -3.87 7.78
N ILE A 63 12.67 -4.94 7.79
CA ILE A 63 13.40 -5.42 6.60
C ILE A 63 12.44 -6.00 5.56
N SER A 64 11.44 -6.78 5.98
CA SER A 64 10.47 -7.38 5.05
C SER A 64 9.71 -6.31 4.27
N PHE A 65 9.18 -5.30 4.96
CA PHE A 65 8.53 -4.17 4.30
C PHE A 65 9.49 -3.36 3.42
N ALA A 66 10.70 -3.07 3.90
CA ALA A 66 11.68 -2.31 3.12
C ALA A 66 12.05 -3.02 1.80
N LEU A 67 12.30 -4.33 1.85
CA LEU A 67 12.60 -5.14 0.67
C LEU A 67 11.39 -5.20 -0.27
N LEU A 68 10.20 -5.49 0.26
CA LEU A 68 8.97 -5.57 -0.52
C LEU A 68 8.71 -4.25 -1.27
N TYR A 69 8.74 -3.12 -0.57
CA TYR A 69 8.52 -1.80 -1.17
C TYR A 69 9.61 -1.40 -2.15
N THR A 70 10.86 -1.77 -1.90
CA THR A 70 11.97 -1.42 -2.81
C THR A 70 11.90 -2.24 -4.10
N ILE A 71 11.65 -3.54 -3.98
CA ILE A 71 11.61 -4.47 -5.13
C ILE A 71 10.34 -4.30 -5.93
N LEU A 72 9.18 -4.16 -5.27
CA LEU A 72 7.88 -4.03 -5.95
C LEU A 72 7.51 -2.58 -6.27
N GLY A 73 8.01 -1.60 -5.51
CA GLY A 73 7.65 -0.19 -5.72
C GLY A 73 8.11 0.34 -7.07
N LEU A 74 9.33 0.02 -7.50
CA LEU A 74 9.87 0.42 -8.81
C LEU A 74 9.03 -0.12 -10.00
N PRO A 75 8.76 -1.44 -10.12
CA PRO A 75 7.96 -1.96 -11.22
C PRO A 75 6.49 -1.51 -11.14
N ILE A 76 5.91 -1.41 -9.94
CA ILE A 76 4.53 -0.92 -9.78
C ILE A 76 4.43 0.55 -10.20
N ALA A 77 5.42 1.40 -9.88
CA ALA A 77 5.45 2.78 -10.33
C ALA A 77 5.51 2.87 -11.87
N GLN A 78 6.35 2.05 -12.52
CA GLN A 78 6.40 1.98 -13.99
C GLN A 78 5.08 1.48 -14.60
N LEU A 79 4.41 0.54 -13.95
CA LEU A 79 3.09 0.05 -14.36
C LEU A 79 2.00 1.11 -14.15
N ALA A 80 2.09 1.88 -13.06
CA ALA A 80 1.19 2.99 -12.74
C ALA A 80 1.18 4.08 -13.81
N ASP A 81 2.34 4.36 -14.38
CA ASP A 81 2.49 5.38 -15.42
C ASP A 81 2.01 4.90 -16.81
N ARG A 82 2.05 3.58 -17.07
CA ARG A 82 1.69 3.01 -18.38
C ARG A 82 0.25 2.51 -18.50
N TYR A 83 -0.43 2.21 -17.38
CA TYR A 83 -1.74 1.55 -17.39
C TYR A 83 -2.85 2.38 -16.72
N ASN A 84 -4.10 1.87 -16.79
CA ASN A 84 -5.26 2.55 -16.23
C ASN A 84 -5.17 2.64 -14.69
N ARG A 85 -4.91 3.85 -14.18
CA ARG A 85 -4.75 4.19 -12.76
C ARG A 85 -5.86 3.63 -11.86
N ARG A 86 -7.11 3.58 -12.36
CA ARG A 86 -8.25 3.01 -11.60
C ARG A 86 -8.07 1.52 -11.31
N ASN A 87 -7.66 0.74 -12.32
CA ASN A 87 -7.49 -0.71 -12.16
C ASN A 87 -6.30 -1.02 -11.24
N ILE A 88 -5.27 -0.19 -11.29
CA ILE A 88 -4.07 -0.37 -10.46
C ILE A 88 -4.43 -0.15 -8.99
N ILE A 89 -5.13 0.93 -8.66
CA ILE A 89 -5.62 1.17 -7.30
C ILE A 89 -6.52 0.01 -6.84
N ALA A 90 -7.43 -0.47 -7.68
CA ALA A 90 -8.31 -1.58 -7.34
C ALA A 90 -7.56 -2.90 -7.09
N VAL A 91 -6.59 -3.25 -7.94
CA VAL A 91 -5.75 -4.44 -7.78
C VAL A 91 -4.89 -4.32 -6.53
N SER A 92 -4.23 -3.17 -6.32
CA SER A 92 -3.44 -2.92 -5.11
C SER A 92 -4.29 -3.06 -3.85
N LEU A 93 -5.50 -2.48 -3.83
CA LEU A 93 -6.41 -2.61 -2.68
C LEU A 93 -6.83 -4.06 -2.45
N THR A 94 -7.09 -4.82 -3.51
CA THR A 94 -7.51 -6.23 -3.42
C THR A 94 -6.38 -7.11 -2.89
N VAL A 95 -5.17 -6.95 -3.44
CA VAL A 95 -3.98 -7.69 -2.98
C VAL A 95 -3.69 -7.36 -1.52
N TRP A 96 -3.73 -6.07 -1.16
CA TRP A 96 -3.46 -5.63 0.20
C TRP A 96 -4.50 -6.14 1.19
N SER A 97 -5.80 -6.11 0.83
CA SER A 97 -6.86 -6.66 1.68
C SER A 97 -6.70 -8.18 1.87
N ALA A 98 -6.29 -8.91 0.83
CA ALA A 98 -6.03 -10.34 0.93
C ALA A 98 -4.85 -10.64 1.88
N MET A 99 -3.78 -9.85 1.81
CA MET A 99 -2.63 -9.90 2.71
C MET A 99 -3.04 -9.67 4.18
N THR A 100 -3.91 -8.70 4.44
CA THR A 100 -4.47 -8.46 5.78
C THR A 100 -5.30 -9.65 6.30
N VAL A 101 -6.07 -10.32 5.45
CA VAL A 101 -6.81 -11.53 5.86
C VAL A 101 -5.86 -12.69 6.14
N LEU A 102 -4.85 -12.89 5.30
CA LEU A 102 -3.85 -13.95 5.46
C LEU A 102 -3.04 -13.77 6.74
N SER A 103 -2.68 -12.54 7.10
CA SER A 103 -1.96 -12.24 8.35
C SER A 103 -2.82 -12.52 9.59
N GLY A 104 -4.14 -12.26 9.53
CA GLY A 104 -5.07 -12.65 10.59
C GLY A 104 -5.27 -14.17 10.75
N MET A 105 -4.97 -14.95 9.71
CA MET A 105 -5.00 -16.42 9.73
C MET A 105 -3.64 -17.07 9.96
N ALA A 106 -2.57 -16.27 10.12
CA ALA A 106 -1.22 -16.78 10.25
C ALA A 106 -1.03 -17.50 11.59
N GLN A 107 -0.53 -18.75 11.53
CA GLN A 107 -0.25 -19.59 12.70
C GLN A 107 1.24 -19.70 13.00
N ASN A 108 2.10 -19.14 12.15
CA ASN A 108 3.55 -19.27 12.22
C ASN A 108 4.25 -18.00 11.73
N PHE A 109 5.49 -17.76 12.21
CA PHE A 109 6.31 -16.62 11.79
C PHE A 109 6.44 -16.47 10.27
N VAL A 110 6.67 -17.58 9.55
CA VAL A 110 6.86 -17.55 8.10
C VAL A 110 5.58 -17.17 7.35
N GLN A 111 4.41 -17.61 7.85
CA GLN A 111 3.13 -17.21 7.28
C GLN A 111 2.89 -15.72 7.49
N LEU A 112 3.21 -15.21 8.69
CA LEU A 112 3.11 -13.79 8.99
C LEU A 112 4.13 -12.95 8.19
N LEU A 113 5.31 -13.50 7.88
CA LEU A 113 6.36 -12.85 7.09
C LEU A 113 5.99 -12.72 5.61
N LEU A 114 5.26 -13.70 5.07
CA LEU A 114 4.87 -13.76 3.66
C LEU A 114 3.50 -13.13 3.38
N ALA A 115 2.64 -13.07 4.41
CA ALA A 115 1.35 -12.41 4.37
C ALA A 115 1.49 -10.89 4.29
#